data_AF-A0A4Y8WI80-F1
#
_entry.id   AF-A0A4Y8WI80-F1
#
_cell.length_a   1.000
_cell.length_b   1.000
_cell.length_c   1.000
_cell.angle_alpha   90.00
_cell.angle_beta   90.00
_cell.angle_gamma   90.00
#
_symmetry.space_group_name_H-M   'P 1'
#
loop_
_entity.id
_entity.type
_entity.pdbx_description
1 polymer ?
#
loop_
_entity_poly.entity_id
_entity_poly.type
_entity_poly.pdbx_seq_one_letter_code
_entity_poly.pdbx_strand_id
1 'polypeptide(L)'
;MTDLERTKATIVMTAVCMLLAAVWAIAPNPLLIIAICFAPLGALFVLNQTFWFVSLFVLFSFFRIHESLPALYSLKIPLLLSMGALAALLWHSLISRKLETYWHPSFTWLAIFWLLVVIGAVLSSNPGLAITYFKNIYWKIIIMTLAIAWLVNSEESVKKISTLIILAGLLTACVALFNSINGIGIVEGSRVTIGRQLGSVLGDPNDLSLVLMFPLAFAISFAVTKGIGFSRFIGVVCLILAMAAVIATQSRGGLLGSIAVFGIFGLRLIKSKALLIMIATIGLFALFAMAGISDRQSGGAAEEGIDASAMGRLYAWEAAFKMALDNPLTGVGLNNFYANYFFYSPHWDGLNHAVHSTWFGVLAETGFLGLIIFIAIIVSLIKTSKETLAVLDKQGPSVSPYLPATALAVYAGVIGTIVSGTFLTQGFTWPIYILAALCISLSRITQKYSQIEKSQ
;
A
#
# COMPACT_ATOMS: atom_id res chain seq x y z
N MET A 1 -12.20 43.65 21.86
CA MET A 1 -13.41 42.83 21.67
C MET A 1 -14.57 43.78 21.49
N THR A 2 -15.17 43.83 20.31
CA THR A 2 -16.33 44.70 20.05
C THR A 2 -17.57 44.18 20.79
N ASP A 3 -18.55 45.02 21.09
CA ASP A 3 -19.78 44.56 21.79
C ASP A 3 -20.49 43.42 21.02
N LEU A 4 -20.39 43.43 19.68
CA LEU A 4 -20.89 42.36 18.82
C LEU A 4 -20.18 41.01 19.07
N GLU A 5 -18.88 41.00 19.34
CA GLU A 5 -18.14 39.77 19.68
C GLU A 5 -18.53 39.25 21.06
N ARG A 6 -18.80 40.14 22.02
CA ARG A 6 -19.27 39.76 23.35
C ARG A 6 -20.66 39.12 23.29
N THR A 7 -21.60 39.74 22.58
CA THR A 7 -22.95 39.18 22.40
C THR A 7 -22.92 37.81 21.72
N LYS A 8 -22.10 37.65 20.67
CA LYS A 8 -21.90 36.35 20.01
C LYS A 8 -21.34 35.29 20.97
N ALA A 9 -20.33 35.65 21.76
CA ALA A 9 -19.74 34.74 22.73
C ALA A 9 -20.76 34.32 23.82
N THR A 10 -21.54 35.27 24.35
CA THR A 10 -22.59 34.96 25.34
C THR A 10 -23.65 34.03 24.78
N ILE A 11 -24.16 34.29 23.58
CA ILE A 11 -25.17 33.41 22.93
C ILE A 11 -24.63 31.99 22.73
N VAL A 12 -23.39 31.86 22.23
CA VAL A 12 -22.76 30.55 22.02
C VAL A 12 -22.57 29.82 23.35
N MET A 13 -22.08 30.49 24.39
CA MET A 13 -21.88 29.88 25.70
C MET A 13 -23.20 29.43 26.33
N THR A 14 -24.26 30.25 26.26
CA THR A 14 -25.58 29.87 26.77
C THR A 14 -26.15 28.67 26.00
N ALA A 15 -26.01 28.64 24.67
CA ALA A 15 -26.45 27.51 23.86
C ALA A 15 -25.71 26.20 24.20
N VAL A 16 -24.38 26.26 24.40
CA VAL A 16 -23.58 25.10 24.82
C VAL A 16 -24.00 24.62 26.21
N CYS A 17 -24.21 25.52 27.17
CA CYS A 17 -24.68 25.15 28.51
C CYS A 17 -26.07 24.49 28.48
N MET A 18 -27.01 25.00 27.67
CA MET A 18 -28.33 24.39 27.50
C MET A 18 -28.25 23.00 26.87
N LEU A 19 -27.38 22.82 25.86
CA LEU A 19 -27.13 21.52 25.25
C LEU A 19 -26.57 20.51 26.27
N LEU A 20 -25.58 20.91 27.07
CA LEU A 20 -24.99 20.06 28.11
C LEU A 20 -26.01 19.68 29.19
N ALA A 21 -26.86 20.62 29.60
CA ALA A 21 -27.94 20.37 30.56
C ALA A 21 -28.99 19.39 29.99
N ALA A 22 -29.34 19.53 28.70
CA ALA A 22 -30.26 18.61 28.02
C ALA A 22 -29.67 17.20 27.90
N VAL A 23 -28.39 17.08 27.55
CA VAL A 23 -27.70 15.77 27.50
C VAL A 23 -27.65 15.13 28.87
N TRP A 24 -27.37 15.90 29.93
CA TRP A 24 -27.38 15.40 31.31
C TRP A 24 -28.75 14.86 31.74
N ALA A 25 -29.82 15.55 31.36
CA ALA A 25 -31.18 15.15 31.69
C ALA A 25 -31.57 13.80 31.04
N ILE A 26 -31.03 13.50 29.85
CA ILE A 26 -31.30 12.26 29.11
C ILE A 26 -30.36 11.13 29.56
N ALA A 27 -29.09 11.44 29.79
CA ALA A 27 -28.04 10.48 30.14
C ALA A 27 -27.11 11.09 31.20
N PRO A 28 -27.43 10.95 32.51
CA PRO A 28 -26.66 11.53 33.60
C PRO A 28 -25.36 10.74 33.84
N ASN A 29 -24.40 10.91 32.92
CA ASN A 29 -23.08 10.30 32.99
C ASN A 29 -22.00 11.41 32.97
N PRO A 30 -21.22 11.58 34.06
CA PRO A 30 -20.17 12.60 34.13
C PRO A 30 -19.14 12.51 32.99
N LEU A 31 -18.82 11.29 32.55
CA LEU A 31 -17.87 11.06 31.44
C LEU A 31 -18.40 11.59 30.11
N LEU A 32 -19.72 11.56 29.90
CA LEU A 32 -20.35 12.05 28.67
C LEU A 32 -20.25 13.57 28.56
N ILE A 33 -20.50 14.29 29.66
CA ILE A 33 -20.35 15.75 29.70
C ILE A 33 -18.88 16.13 29.44
N ILE A 34 -17.95 15.47 30.13
CA ILE A 34 -16.51 15.71 29.94
C ILE A 34 -16.13 15.48 28.47
N ALA A 35 -16.58 14.37 27.86
CA ALA A 35 -16.30 14.07 26.46
C ALA A 35 -16.85 15.16 25.51
N ILE A 36 -18.06 15.67 25.74
CA ILE A 36 -18.64 16.74 24.91
C ILE A 36 -17.85 18.05 25.07
N CYS A 37 -17.42 18.41 26.28
CA CYS A 37 -16.61 19.60 26.50
C CYS A 37 -15.24 19.52 25.81
N PHE A 38 -14.63 18.33 25.77
CA PHE A 38 -13.36 18.12 25.06
C PHE A 38 -13.52 17.83 23.57
N ALA A 39 -14.72 17.52 23.07
CA ALA A 39 -14.95 17.18 21.66
C ALA A 39 -14.50 18.27 20.68
N PRO A 40 -14.73 19.58 20.91
CA PRO A 40 -14.21 20.64 20.04
C PRO A 40 -12.67 20.67 19.98
N LEU A 41 -12.00 20.46 21.12
CA LEU A 41 -10.54 20.39 21.19
C LEU A 41 -10.01 19.16 20.44
N GLY A 42 -10.67 18.01 20.61
CA GLY A 42 -10.37 16.79 19.85
C GLY A 42 -10.56 16.98 18.35
N ALA A 43 -11.66 17.63 17.93
CA ALA A 43 -11.90 17.95 16.53
C ALA A 43 -10.81 18.88 15.97
N LEU A 44 -10.47 19.96 16.66
CA LEU A 44 -9.38 20.87 16.25
C LEU A 44 -8.04 20.15 16.13
N PHE A 45 -7.74 19.23 17.06
CA PHE A 45 -6.55 18.39 16.98
C PHE A 45 -6.55 17.51 15.73
N VAL A 46 -7.66 16.79 15.46
CA VAL A 46 -7.80 15.93 14.28
C VAL A 46 -7.61 16.72 12.98
N LEU A 47 -8.25 17.89 12.88
CA LEU A 47 -8.11 18.77 11.72
C LEU A 47 -6.66 19.23 11.53
N ASN A 48 -5.98 19.67 12.58
CA ASN A 48 -4.59 20.11 12.49
C ASN A 48 -3.61 18.97 12.17
N GLN A 49 -3.94 17.72 12.50
CA GLN A 49 -3.07 16.56 12.31
C GLN A 49 -3.46 15.68 11.11
N THR A 50 -4.16 16.25 10.11
CA THR A 50 -4.68 15.54 8.93
C THR A 50 -3.66 14.60 8.27
N PHE A 51 -2.43 15.09 8.07
CA PHE A 51 -1.34 14.30 7.47
C PHE A 51 -1.09 12.99 8.22
N TRP A 52 -1.06 13.04 9.56
CA TRP A 52 -0.79 11.88 10.40
C TRP A 52 -1.95 10.90 10.39
N PHE A 53 -3.19 11.38 10.49
CA PHE A 53 -4.37 10.52 10.44
C PHE A 53 -4.45 9.74 9.11
N VAL A 54 -4.24 10.40 7.98
CA VAL A 54 -4.22 9.74 6.66
C VAL A 54 -3.04 8.78 6.53
N SER A 55 -1.82 9.24 6.82
CA SER A 55 -0.61 8.43 6.65
C SER A 55 -0.62 7.20 7.56
N LEU A 56 -0.95 7.38 8.84
CA LEU A 56 -1.03 6.28 9.79
C LEU A 56 -2.19 5.34 9.46
N PHE A 57 -3.35 5.82 9.01
CA PHE A 57 -4.44 4.94 8.58
C PHE A 57 -3.96 3.99 7.47
N VAL A 58 -3.31 4.55 6.44
CA VAL A 58 -2.81 3.78 5.31
C VAL A 58 -1.74 2.79 5.76
N LEU A 59 -0.79 3.21 6.60
CA LEU A 59 0.27 2.33 7.10
C LEU A 59 -0.28 1.22 8.01
N PHE A 60 -1.19 1.51 8.93
CA PHE A 60 -1.83 0.51 9.78
C PHE A 60 -2.68 -0.49 8.98
N SER A 61 -3.28 -0.04 7.88
CA SER A 61 -4.11 -0.88 7.01
C SER A 61 -3.27 -1.71 6.03
N PHE A 62 -2.18 -1.15 5.50
CA PHE A 62 -1.30 -1.83 4.56
C PHE A 62 -0.37 -2.81 5.26
N PHE A 63 0.34 -2.37 6.29
CA PHE A 63 1.25 -3.23 7.08
C PHE A 63 0.53 -4.06 8.14
N ARG A 64 -0.80 -3.93 8.26
CA ARG A 64 -1.62 -4.64 9.25
C ARG A 64 -1.03 -4.59 10.67
N ILE A 65 -0.52 -3.44 11.08
CA ILE A 65 0.20 -3.24 12.36
C ILE A 65 -0.65 -3.68 13.57
N HIS A 66 -1.96 -3.48 13.47
CA HIS A 66 -2.92 -3.85 14.50
C HIS A 66 -3.19 -5.36 14.58
N GLU A 67 -2.91 -6.11 13.50
CA GLU A 67 -3.02 -7.58 13.46
C GLU A 67 -1.66 -8.24 13.79
N SER A 68 -0.54 -7.52 13.55
CA SER A 68 0.80 -8.01 13.87
C SER A 68 1.14 -7.94 15.36
N LEU A 69 0.50 -7.02 16.10
CA LEU A 69 0.66 -6.86 17.54
C LEU A 69 -0.66 -7.21 18.25
N PRO A 70 -0.78 -8.38 18.91
CA PRO A 70 -2.03 -8.83 19.53
C PRO A 70 -2.66 -7.81 20.50
N ALA A 71 -1.83 -7.06 21.23
CA ALA A 71 -2.27 -6.02 22.16
C ALA A 71 -3.03 -4.86 21.48
N LEU A 72 -2.82 -4.62 20.19
CA LEU A 72 -3.44 -3.53 19.44
C LEU A 72 -4.74 -3.93 18.74
N TYR A 73 -5.04 -5.23 18.64
CA TYR A 73 -6.15 -5.75 17.85
C TYR A 73 -7.51 -5.23 18.36
N SER A 74 -7.73 -5.23 19.68
CA SER A 74 -8.98 -4.79 20.30
C SER A 74 -9.24 -3.29 20.20
N LEU A 75 -8.19 -2.48 20.01
CA LEU A 75 -8.27 -1.02 19.99
C LEU A 75 -8.88 -0.46 18.69
N LYS A 76 -9.02 -1.30 17.65
CA LYS A 76 -9.58 -0.91 16.33
C LYS A 76 -8.94 0.38 15.78
N ILE A 77 -7.62 0.52 15.94
CA ILE A 77 -6.86 1.72 15.56
C ILE A 77 -7.12 2.17 14.11
N PRO A 78 -7.14 1.26 13.09
CA PRO A 78 -7.43 1.68 11.72
C PRO A 78 -8.82 2.34 11.57
N LEU A 79 -9.82 1.90 12.33
CA LEU A 79 -11.15 2.51 12.30
C LEU A 79 -11.08 3.94 12.83
N LEU A 80 -10.47 4.15 14.00
CA LEU A 80 -10.31 5.48 14.60
C LEU A 80 -9.52 6.43 13.68
N LEU A 81 -8.42 5.94 13.11
CA LEU A 81 -7.62 6.72 12.16
C LEU A 81 -8.41 7.06 10.90
N SER A 82 -9.19 6.11 10.36
CA SER A 82 -10.03 6.34 9.17
C SER A 82 -11.11 7.39 9.41
N MET A 83 -11.75 7.38 10.59
CA MET A 83 -12.78 8.34 10.95
C MET A 83 -12.18 9.75 11.05
N GLY A 84 -11.05 9.90 11.74
CA GLY A 84 -10.33 11.17 11.84
C GLY A 84 -9.85 11.67 10.48
N ALA A 85 -9.27 10.78 9.67
CA ALA A 85 -8.81 11.09 8.32
C ALA A 85 -9.96 11.59 7.42
N LEU A 86 -11.09 10.90 7.39
CA LEU A 86 -12.24 11.28 6.57
C LEU A 86 -12.86 12.60 7.04
N ALA A 87 -13.04 12.78 8.36
CA ALA A 87 -13.55 14.03 8.92
C ALA A 87 -12.66 15.22 8.55
N ALA A 88 -11.34 15.05 8.68
CA ALA A 88 -10.37 16.09 8.35
C ALA A 88 -10.31 16.39 6.85
N LEU A 89 -10.33 15.35 5.99
CA LEU A 89 -10.36 15.53 4.54
C LEU A 89 -11.62 16.27 4.08
N LEU A 90 -12.79 15.90 4.61
CA LEU A 90 -14.05 16.59 4.30
C LEU A 90 -14.01 18.06 4.74
N TRP A 91 -13.52 18.33 5.95
CA TRP A 91 -13.39 19.70 6.45
C TRP A 91 -12.41 20.54 5.64
N HIS A 92 -11.24 19.99 5.29
CA HIS A 92 -10.22 20.70 4.53
C HIS A 92 -10.53 20.86 3.05
N SER A 93 -11.33 19.96 2.49
CA SER A 93 -11.82 20.06 1.11
C SER A 93 -13.00 21.01 0.98
N LEU A 94 -14.04 20.88 1.82
CA LEU A 94 -15.31 21.58 1.64
C LEU A 94 -15.39 22.93 2.37
N ILE A 95 -14.85 23.00 3.60
CA ILE A 95 -15.08 24.13 4.52
C ILE A 95 -13.87 25.06 4.54
N SER A 96 -12.72 24.58 5.01
CA SER A 96 -11.54 25.45 5.16
C SER A 96 -10.76 25.66 3.87
N ARG A 97 -10.99 24.84 2.84
CA ARG A 97 -10.35 24.88 1.51
C ARG A 97 -8.80 24.96 1.56
N LYS A 98 -8.20 24.43 2.64
CA LYS A 98 -6.74 24.38 2.83
C LYS A 98 -6.07 23.28 2.02
N LEU A 99 -6.84 22.30 1.54
CA LEU A 99 -6.32 21.19 0.75
C LEU A 99 -6.18 21.60 -0.72
N GLU A 100 -4.95 21.84 -1.18
CA GLU A 100 -4.65 22.11 -2.59
C GLU A 100 -4.80 20.84 -3.45
N THR A 101 -5.98 20.65 -4.02
CA THR A 101 -6.23 19.59 -4.99
C THR A 101 -5.60 19.94 -6.35
N TYR A 102 -5.20 18.91 -7.09
CA TYR A 102 -4.69 19.03 -8.46
C TYR A 102 -4.97 17.74 -9.22
N TRP A 103 -4.97 17.83 -10.55
CA TRP A 103 -5.17 16.70 -11.43
C TRP A 103 -3.93 16.44 -12.29
N HIS A 104 -3.23 15.35 -11.99
CA HIS A 104 -2.13 14.83 -12.80
C HIS A 104 -2.68 13.84 -13.85
N PRO A 105 -2.11 13.73 -15.07
CA PRO A 105 -2.57 12.78 -16.10
C PRO A 105 -2.70 11.33 -15.63
N SER A 106 -1.81 10.86 -14.75
CA SER A 106 -1.90 9.52 -14.14
C SER A 106 -3.19 9.29 -13.33
N PHE A 107 -3.82 10.35 -12.77
CA PHE A 107 -5.13 10.21 -12.12
C PHE A 107 -6.25 9.90 -13.10
N THR A 108 -6.15 10.33 -14.36
CA THR A 108 -7.16 10.00 -15.37
C THR A 108 -7.23 8.50 -15.59
N TRP A 109 -6.08 7.83 -15.73
CA TRP A 109 -6.03 6.38 -15.88
C TRP A 109 -6.55 5.65 -14.63
N LEU A 110 -6.18 6.13 -13.43
CA LEU A 110 -6.71 5.60 -12.16
C LEU A 110 -8.24 5.78 -12.07
N ALA A 111 -8.76 6.95 -12.43
CA ALA A 111 -10.19 7.25 -12.37
C ALA A 111 -10.99 6.39 -13.35
N ILE A 112 -10.48 6.18 -14.56
CA ILE A 112 -11.08 5.26 -15.53
C ILE A 112 -11.11 3.84 -14.95
N PHE A 113 -9.99 3.37 -14.39
CA PHE A 113 -9.94 2.03 -13.79
C PHE A 113 -10.91 1.88 -12.62
N TRP A 114 -10.97 2.87 -11.71
CA TRP A 114 -11.91 2.86 -10.59
C TRP A 114 -13.36 2.87 -11.05
N LEU A 115 -13.69 3.64 -12.10
CA LEU A 115 -15.02 3.63 -12.70
C LEU A 115 -15.36 2.25 -13.26
N LEU A 116 -14.43 1.61 -13.97
CA LEU A 116 -14.61 0.24 -14.48
C LEU A 116 -14.82 -0.76 -13.34
N VAL A 117 -14.07 -0.65 -12.25
CA VAL A 117 -14.25 -1.52 -11.07
C VAL A 117 -15.61 -1.28 -10.41
N VAL A 118 -16.07 -0.03 -10.29
CA VAL A 118 -17.41 0.28 -9.73
C VAL A 118 -18.51 -0.30 -10.62
N ILE A 119 -18.42 -0.11 -11.93
CA ILE A 119 -19.38 -0.69 -12.89
C ILE A 119 -19.34 -2.22 -12.80
N GLY A 120 -18.15 -2.82 -12.84
CA GLY A 120 -17.96 -4.27 -12.75
C GLY A 120 -18.40 -4.87 -11.42
N ALA A 121 -18.37 -4.11 -10.31
CA ALA A 121 -18.88 -4.55 -9.01
C ALA A 121 -20.42 -4.61 -8.96
N VAL A 122 -21.10 -3.77 -9.74
CA VAL A 122 -22.57 -3.80 -9.87
C VAL A 122 -23.01 -4.90 -10.82
N LEU A 123 -22.25 -5.08 -11.92
CA LEU A 123 -22.50 -6.09 -12.95
C LEU A 123 -21.85 -7.45 -12.65
N SER A 124 -21.34 -7.66 -11.44
CA SER A 124 -20.59 -8.87 -11.09
C SER A 124 -21.49 -10.11 -11.03
N SER A 125 -20.87 -11.27 -11.20
CA SER A 125 -21.51 -12.58 -11.03
C SER A 125 -22.13 -12.78 -9.63
N ASN A 126 -21.45 -12.29 -8.59
CA ASN A 126 -21.99 -12.16 -7.23
C ASN A 126 -21.84 -10.70 -6.73
N PRO A 127 -22.89 -9.86 -6.86
CA PRO A 127 -22.88 -8.47 -6.39
C PRO A 127 -22.72 -8.34 -4.88
N GLY A 128 -23.22 -9.31 -4.10
CA GLY A 128 -23.09 -9.31 -2.64
C GLY A 128 -21.62 -9.33 -2.19
N LEU A 129 -20.81 -10.21 -2.80
CA LEU A 129 -19.37 -10.29 -2.53
C LEU A 129 -18.64 -9.02 -3.00
N ALA A 130 -18.93 -8.56 -4.21
CA ALA A 130 -18.27 -7.39 -4.80
C ALA A 130 -18.54 -6.11 -4.00
N ILE A 131 -19.82 -5.84 -3.68
CA ILE A 131 -20.23 -4.66 -2.92
C ILE A 131 -19.67 -4.71 -1.49
N THR A 132 -19.64 -5.89 -0.87
CA THR A 132 -19.06 -6.06 0.47
C THR A 132 -17.56 -5.75 0.47
N TYR A 133 -16.81 -6.28 -0.49
CA TYR A 133 -15.38 -5.98 -0.62
C TYR A 133 -15.16 -4.50 -0.92
N PHE A 134 -15.95 -3.93 -1.84
CA PHE A 134 -15.88 -2.52 -2.18
C PHE A 134 -16.07 -1.64 -0.94
N LYS A 135 -17.18 -1.83 -0.21
CA LYS A 135 -17.57 -1.07 1.00
C LYS A 135 -16.59 -1.24 2.16
N ASN A 136 -15.99 -2.40 2.33
CA ASN A 136 -15.11 -2.64 3.45
C ASN A 136 -13.68 -2.14 3.20
N ILE A 137 -13.22 -2.22 1.95
CA ILE A 137 -11.80 -2.07 1.59
C ILE A 137 -11.61 -1.07 0.45
N TYR A 138 -12.16 -1.34 -0.74
CA TYR A 138 -11.67 -0.71 -1.97
C TYR A 138 -11.92 0.81 -2.06
N TRP A 139 -13.09 1.32 -1.64
CA TRP A 139 -13.36 2.77 -1.70
C TRP A 139 -12.40 3.58 -0.81
N LYS A 140 -11.94 2.99 0.30
CA LYS A 140 -10.97 3.63 1.20
C LYS A 140 -9.62 3.75 0.51
N ILE A 141 -9.23 2.75 -0.30
CA ILE A 141 -8.01 2.82 -1.12
C ILE A 141 -8.11 3.99 -2.09
N ILE A 142 -9.23 4.14 -2.81
CA ILE A 142 -9.45 5.25 -3.76
C ILE A 142 -9.25 6.60 -3.08
N ILE A 143 -9.99 6.86 -1.99
CA ILE A 143 -9.93 8.14 -1.28
C ILE A 143 -8.54 8.40 -0.71
N MET A 144 -7.91 7.40 -0.10
CA MET A 144 -6.60 7.58 0.51
C MET A 144 -5.48 7.75 -0.51
N THR A 145 -5.63 7.21 -1.72
CA THR A 145 -4.72 7.45 -2.84
C THR A 145 -4.70 8.92 -3.21
N LEU A 146 -5.89 9.52 -3.38
CA LEU A 146 -6.03 10.95 -3.64
C LEU A 146 -5.52 11.79 -2.46
N ALA A 147 -5.89 11.40 -1.24
CA ALA A 147 -5.49 12.10 -0.02
C ALA A 147 -3.96 12.14 0.16
N ILE A 148 -3.26 11.01 0.00
CA ILE A 148 -1.79 10.98 0.09
C ILE A 148 -1.18 11.89 -0.98
N ALA A 149 -1.64 11.80 -2.22
CA ALA A 149 -1.08 12.57 -3.32
C ALA A 149 -1.29 14.09 -3.17
N TRP A 150 -2.34 14.51 -2.47
CA TRP A 150 -2.63 15.92 -2.19
C TRP A 150 -1.96 16.42 -0.90
N LEU A 151 -1.82 15.58 0.13
CA LEU A 151 -1.21 15.95 1.41
C LEU A 151 0.33 15.91 1.39
N VAL A 152 0.91 15.02 0.58
CA VAL A 152 2.35 15.01 0.32
C VAL A 152 2.65 16.10 -0.70
N ASN A 153 2.88 17.32 -0.24
CA ASN A 153 3.04 18.49 -1.10
C ASN A 153 4.30 19.33 -0.80
N SER A 154 5.15 18.86 0.12
CA SER A 154 6.39 19.51 0.54
C SER A 154 7.50 18.48 0.77
N GLU A 155 8.76 18.92 0.74
CA GLU A 155 9.91 18.06 1.07
C GLU A 155 9.84 17.49 2.49
N GLU A 156 9.27 18.24 3.43
CA GLU A 156 9.08 17.78 4.80
C GLU A 156 8.05 16.64 4.86
N SER A 157 6.92 16.76 4.15
CA SER A 157 5.93 15.68 4.04
C SER A 157 6.53 14.44 3.36
N VAL A 158 7.37 14.63 2.34
CA VAL A 158 8.11 13.53 1.66
C VAL A 158 9.03 12.81 2.63
N LYS A 159 9.83 13.55 3.43
CA LYS A 159 10.67 12.99 4.49
C LYS A 159 9.83 12.21 5.51
N LYS A 160 8.74 12.80 6.00
CA LYS A 160 7.86 12.16 6.99
C LYS A 160 7.29 10.84 6.46
N ILE A 161 6.68 10.84 5.27
CA ILE A 161 6.00 9.64 4.75
C ILE A 161 6.98 8.50 4.44
N SER A 162 8.14 8.82 3.85
CA SER A 162 9.19 7.83 3.57
C SER A 162 9.78 7.23 4.85
N THR A 163 10.09 8.05 5.86
CA THR A 163 10.53 7.54 7.16
C THR A 163 9.46 6.68 7.83
N LEU A 164 8.18 7.06 7.77
CA LEU A 164 7.10 6.27 8.33
C LEU A 164 6.92 4.91 7.64
N ILE A 165 7.07 4.85 6.32
CA ILE A 165 7.06 3.59 5.56
C ILE A 165 8.20 2.69 6.04
N ILE A 166 9.42 3.23 6.21
CA ILE A 166 10.57 2.48 6.71
C ILE A 166 10.32 1.98 8.14
N LEU A 167 9.77 2.82 9.03
CA LEU A 167 9.49 2.42 10.41
C LEU A 167 8.39 1.35 10.50
N ALA A 168 7.33 1.45 9.70
CA ALA A 168 6.29 0.43 9.62
C ALA A 168 6.84 -0.89 9.06
N GLY A 169 7.71 -0.81 8.05
CA GLY A 169 8.43 -1.95 7.51
C GLY A 169 9.34 -2.62 8.51
N LEU A 170 10.13 -1.82 9.24
CA LEU A 170 11.02 -2.28 10.31
C LEU A 170 10.24 -3.02 11.39
N LEU A 171 9.12 -2.46 11.85
CA LEU A 171 8.25 -3.11 12.83
C LEU A 171 7.74 -4.46 12.31
N THR A 172 7.23 -4.49 11.08
CA THR A 172 6.70 -5.71 10.46
C THR A 172 7.79 -6.77 10.29
N ALA A 173 9.00 -6.37 9.89
CA ALA A 173 10.15 -7.24 9.75
C ALA A 173 10.58 -7.83 11.10
N CYS A 174 10.62 -7.02 12.16
CA CYS A 174 10.92 -7.50 13.52
C CYS A 174 9.90 -8.54 13.99
N VAL A 175 8.59 -8.30 13.78
CA VAL A 175 7.54 -9.27 14.13
C VAL A 175 7.68 -10.56 13.30
N ALA A 176 7.92 -10.45 12.00
CA ALA A 176 8.15 -11.62 11.15
C ALA A 176 9.36 -12.44 11.63
N LEU A 177 10.50 -11.81 11.90
CA LEU A 177 11.70 -12.52 12.37
C LEU A 177 11.48 -13.12 13.77
N PHE A 178 10.81 -12.41 14.67
CA PHE A 178 10.43 -12.94 15.97
C PHE A 178 9.56 -14.20 15.84
N ASN A 179 8.54 -14.16 14.97
CA ASN A 179 7.70 -15.32 14.69
C ASN A 179 8.51 -16.48 14.09
N SER A 180 9.44 -16.18 13.17
CA SER A 180 10.30 -17.18 12.55
C SER A 180 11.20 -17.89 13.57
N ILE A 181 11.81 -17.14 14.49
CA ILE A 181 12.72 -17.69 15.51
C ILE A 181 11.95 -18.53 16.54
N ASN A 182 10.73 -18.12 16.90
CA ASN A 182 9.93 -18.78 17.92
C ASN A 182 8.97 -19.85 17.36
N GLY A 183 8.99 -20.11 16.05
CA GLY A 183 8.09 -21.07 15.41
C GLY A 183 6.60 -20.67 15.44
N ILE A 184 6.29 -19.38 15.54
CA ILE A 184 4.92 -18.87 15.65
C ILE A 184 4.32 -18.66 14.25
N GLY A 185 3.17 -19.26 13.98
CA GLY A 185 2.47 -19.06 12.71
C GLY A 185 3.27 -19.55 11.49
N ILE A 186 4.08 -20.59 11.67
CA ILE A 186 4.82 -21.21 10.57
C ILE A 186 3.88 -22.09 9.73
N VAL A 187 4.06 -22.03 8.42
CA VAL A 187 3.32 -22.84 7.45
C VAL A 187 4.30 -23.61 6.58
N GLU A 188 3.87 -24.75 6.04
CA GLU A 188 4.72 -25.60 5.19
C GLU A 188 6.07 -25.95 5.87
N GLY A 189 6.02 -26.15 7.20
CA GLY A 189 7.17 -26.50 8.03
C GLY A 189 8.19 -25.39 8.30
N SER A 190 8.28 -24.34 7.47
CA SER A 190 9.39 -23.37 7.56
C SER A 190 9.07 -21.92 7.15
N ARG A 191 7.90 -21.63 6.60
CA ARG A 191 7.56 -20.30 6.08
C ARG A 191 6.87 -19.45 7.13
N VAL A 192 7.37 -18.24 7.36
CA VAL A 192 6.81 -17.34 8.38
C VAL A 192 5.56 -16.61 7.91
N THR A 193 4.61 -16.42 8.83
CA THR A 193 3.39 -15.61 8.63
C THR A 193 3.16 -14.68 9.82
N ILE A 194 2.22 -13.74 9.68
CA ILE A 194 1.78 -12.86 10.76
C ILE A 194 0.25 -12.90 10.83
N GLY A 195 -0.29 -13.13 12.02
CA GLY A 195 -1.74 -12.99 12.27
C GLY A 195 -2.63 -13.99 11.51
N ARG A 196 -2.10 -15.15 11.09
CA ARG A 196 -2.87 -16.17 10.35
C ARG A 196 -4.12 -16.64 11.11
N GLN A 197 -4.01 -16.82 12.42
CA GLN A 197 -5.12 -17.18 13.31
C GLN A 197 -6.22 -16.11 13.38
N LEU A 198 -5.92 -14.87 13.00
CA LEU A 198 -6.86 -13.76 12.93
C LEU A 198 -7.48 -13.61 11.53
N GLY A 199 -7.14 -14.48 10.58
CA GLY A 199 -7.51 -14.31 9.17
C GLY A 199 -6.82 -13.13 8.50
N SER A 200 -5.66 -12.70 9.01
CA SER A 200 -4.88 -11.61 8.42
C SER A 200 -4.45 -11.94 7.00
N VAL A 201 -4.39 -10.92 6.14
CA VAL A 201 -3.75 -11.02 4.82
C VAL A 201 -2.26 -11.36 4.96
N LEU A 202 -1.60 -10.95 6.06
CA LEU A 202 -0.21 -11.34 6.35
C LEU A 202 -0.08 -12.81 6.81
N GLY A 203 -1.21 -13.52 6.94
CA GLY A 203 -1.28 -14.95 7.21
C GLY A 203 -0.86 -15.82 6.02
N ASP A 204 -0.72 -15.22 4.84
CA ASP A 204 -0.05 -15.80 3.67
C ASP A 204 1.40 -15.27 3.59
N PRO A 205 2.43 -16.14 3.59
CA PRO A 205 3.82 -15.70 3.48
C PRO A 205 4.11 -14.93 2.18
N ASN A 206 3.37 -15.23 1.11
CA ASN A 206 3.51 -14.57 -0.17
C ASN A 206 3.10 -13.09 -0.08
N ASP A 207 1.97 -12.80 0.57
CA ASP A 207 1.49 -11.43 0.76
C ASP A 207 2.36 -10.67 1.77
N LEU A 208 2.81 -11.33 2.84
CA LEU A 208 3.77 -10.78 3.80
C LEU A 208 5.08 -10.36 3.10
N SER A 209 5.59 -11.19 2.18
CA SER A 209 6.82 -10.89 1.45
C SER A 209 6.73 -9.61 0.61
N LEU A 210 5.57 -9.34 0.00
CA LEU A 210 5.33 -8.13 -0.78
C LEU A 210 5.23 -6.91 0.13
N VAL A 211 4.53 -7.04 1.26
CA VAL A 211 4.43 -5.97 2.26
C VAL A 211 5.80 -5.58 2.80
N LEU A 212 6.72 -6.53 2.95
CA LEU A 212 8.12 -6.29 3.37
C LEU A 212 9.02 -5.77 2.23
N MET A 213 8.74 -6.15 0.98
CA MET A 213 9.45 -5.62 -0.20
C MET A 213 9.16 -4.12 -0.40
N PHE A 214 7.95 -3.67 -0.06
CA PHE A 214 7.58 -2.25 -0.18
C PHE A 214 8.52 -1.30 0.57
N PRO A 215 8.71 -1.41 1.91
CA PRO A 215 9.66 -0.58 2.66
C PRO A 215 11.11 -0.87 2.30
N LEU A 216 11.44 -2.05 1.76
CA LEU A 216 12.79 -2.40 1.30
C LEU A 216 13.31 -1.37 0.29
N ALA A 217 12.47 -0.95 -0.67
CA ALA A 217 12.84 0.04 -1.69
C ALA A 217 13.17 1.43 -1.09
N PHE A 218 12.46 1.83 -0.04
CA PHE A 218 12.73 3.07 0.69
C PHE A 218 13.97 2.94 1.57
N ALA A 219 14.13 1.80 2.24
CA ALA A 219 15.24 1.50 3.13
C ALA A 219 16.59 1.50 2.40
N ILE A 220 16.70 0.82 1.24
CA ILE A 220 17.91 0.88 0.42
C ILE A 220 18.18 2.30 -0.07
N SER A 221 17.15 3.05 -0.48
CA SER A 221 17.36 4.42 -0.94
C SER A 221 17.92 5.30 0.16
N PHE A 222 17.44 5.16 1.39
CA PHE A 222 17.97 5.91 2.54
C PHE A 222 19.39 5.46 2.89
N ALA A 223 19.70 4.19 2.73
CA ALA A 223 21.03 3.63 3.00
C ALA A 223 22.10 4.13 2.03
N VAL A 224 21.75 4.36 0.75
CA VAL A 224 22.70 4.74 -0.30
C VAL A 224 22.77 6.24 -0.57
N THR A 225 21.72 7.00 -0.29
CA THR A 225 21.71 8.45 -0.54
C THR A 225 22.51 9.21 0.53
N LYS A 226 23.43 10.05 0.07
CA LYS A 226 24.25 10.92 0.93
C LYS A 226 23.40 12.09 1.48
N GLY A 227 23.70 12.55 2.70
CA GLY A 227 23.04 13.71 3.31
C GLY A 227 21.73 13.44 4.06
N ILE A 228 21.27 12.19 4.16
CA ILE A 228 20.01 11.82 4.84
C ILE A 228 20.10 11.83 6.39
N GLY A 229 21.30 11.93 6.97
CA GLY A 229 21.50 11.99 8.43
C GLY A 229 21.13 10.68 9.14
N PHE A 230 20.56 10.75 10.35
CA PHE A 230 20.20 9.57 11.16
C PHE A 230 19.20 8.62 10.47
N SER A 231 18.36 9.14 9.56
CA SER A 231 17.44 8.31 8.78
C SER A 231 18.17 7.28 7.90
N ARG A 232 19.45 7.50 7.58
CA ARG A 232 20.30 6.53 6.89
C ARG A 232 20.53 5.28 7.75
N PHE A 233 20.79 5.46 9.05
CA PHE A 233 20.98 4.35 9.97
C PHE A 233 19.71 3.50 10.09
N ILE A 234 18.55 4.16 10.25
CA ILE A 234 17.24 3.49 10.24
C ILE A 234 17.02 2.73 8.92
N GLY A 235 17.38 3.35 7.79
CA GLY A 235 17.32 2.71 6.47
C GLY A 235 18.19 1.46 6.37
N VAL A 236 19.43 1.48 6.86
CA VAL A 236 20.33 0.31 6.87
C VAL A 236 19.77 -0.81 7.75
N VAL A 237 19.32 -0.49 8.97
CA VAL A 237 18.73 -1.48 9.89
C VAL A 237 17.48 -2.11 9.27
N CYS A 238 16.57 -1.29 8.74
CA CYS A 238 15.38 -1.76 8.06
C CYS A 238 15.70 -2.60 6.82
N LEU A 239 16.72 -2.23 6.04
CA LEU A 239 17.13 -2.97 4.85
C LEU A 239 17.54 -4.40 5.21
N ILE A 240 18.39 -4.55 6.23
CA ILE A 240 18.89 -5.85 6.70
C ILE A 240 17.74 -6.71 7.23
N LEU A 241 16.93 -6.15 8.14
CA LEU A 241 15.86 -6.89 8.79
C LEU A 241 14.71 -7.21 7.84
N ALA A 242 14.30 -6.28 6.97
CA ALA A 242 13.27 -6.54 5.98
C ALA A 242 13.73 -7.60 4.97
N MET A 243 14.99 -7.56 4.52
CA MET A 243 15.50 -8.61 3.61
C MET A 243 15.57 -9.98 4.29
N ALA A 244 16.03 -10.05 5.54
CA ALA A 244 16.02 -11.30 6.31
C ALA A 244 14.59 -11.83 6.49
N ALA A 245 13.62 -10.96 6.78
CA ALA A 245 12.22 -11.33 6.88
C ALA A 245 11.63 -11.80 5.54
N VAL A 246 11.97 -11.15 4.42
CA VAL A 246 11.57 -11.61 3.07
C VAL A 246 12.12 -13.01 2.80
N ILE A 247 13.38 -13.29 3.14
CA ILE A 247 13.96 -14.63 2.99
C ILE A 247 13.20 -15.64 3.86
N ALA A 248 12.87 -15.30 5.11
CA ALA A 248 12.10 -16.17 6.01
C ALA A 248 10.68 -16.49 5.51
N THR A 249 10.08 -15.65 4.65
CA THR A 249 8.78 -15.98 4.01
C THR A 249 8.89 -17.08 2.94
N GLN A 250 10.10 -17.30 2.41
CA GLN A 250 10.40 -18.18 1.27
C GLN A 250 9.46 -17.96 0.06
N SER A 251 9.04 -16.71 -0.16
CA SER A 251 8.22 -16.31 -1.30
C SER A 251 9.11 -15.99 -2.51
N ARG A 252 9.03 -16.81 -3.55
CA ARG A 252 9.77 -16.58 -4.82
C ARG A 252 9.38 -15.24 -5.45
N GLY A 253 8.09 -14.89 -5.43
CA GLY A 253 7.59 -13.61 -5.94
C GLY A 253 8.12 -12.41 -5.14
N GLY A 254 8.24 -12.54 -3.81
CA GLY A 254 8.84 -11.51 -2.96
C GLY A 254 10.34 -11.34 -3.22
N LEU A 255 11.08 -12.44 -3.36
CA LEU A 255 12.51 -12.41 -3.65
C LEU A 255 12.81 -11.81 -5.03
N LEU A 256 12.08 -12.21 -6.08
CA LEU A 256 12.23 -11.64 -7.41
C LEU A 256 11.89 -10.14 -7.44
N GLY A 257 10.85 -9.72 -6.72
CA GLY A 257 10.53 -8.30 -6.53
C GLY A 257 11.67 -7.53 -5.85
N SER A 258 12.26 -8.09 -4.78
CA SER A 258 13.42 -7.52 -4.11
C SER A 258 14.65 -7.43 -5.02
N ILE A 259 14.94 -8.46 -5.82
CA ILE A 259 16.01 -8.40 -6.84
C ILE A 259 15.76 -7.25 -7.81
N ALA A 260 14.52 -7.06 -8.27
CA ALA A 260 14.20 -5.99 -9.20
C ALA A 260 14.44 -4.60 -8.55
N VAL A 261 14.07 -4.43 -7.28
CA VAL A 261 14.40 -3.23 -6.48
C VAL A 261 15.92 -3.03 -6.44
N PHE A 262 16.69 -4.03 -5.99
CA PHE A 262 18.15 -3.96 -5.95
C PHE A 262 18.77 -3.69 -7.32
N GLY A 263 18.21 -4.26 -8.38
CA GLY A 263 18.62 -4.06 -9.77
C GLY A 263 18.49 -2.62 -10.22
N ILE A 264 17.39 -1.93 -9.87
CA ILE A 264 17.23 -0.50 -10.16
C ILE A 264 18.28 0.35 -9.45
N PHE A 265 18.58 0.06 -8.19
CA PHE A 265 19.66 0.76 -7.47
C PHE A 265 21.04 0.41 -8.05
N GLY A 266 21.27 -0.85 -8.38
CA GLY A 266 22.50 -1.32 -9.02
C GLY A 266 22.76 -0.60 -10.35
N LEU A 267 21.75 -0.52 -11.23
CA LEU A 267 21.85 0.17 -12.52
C LEU A 267 22.18 1.66 -12.39
N ARG A 268 21.78 2.28 -11.27
CA ARG A 268 22.04 3.70 -11.02
C ARG A 268 23.38 3.97 -10.33
N LEU A 269 23.81 3.07 -9.44
CA LEU A 269 24.99 3.26 -8.61
C LEU A 269 26.26 2.61 -9.21
N ILE A 270 26.11 1.50 -9.94
CA ILE A 270 27.22 0.73 -10.49
C ILE A 270 27.44 1.12 -11.95
N LYS A 271 28.56 1.81 -12.22
CA LYS A 271 28.93 2.22 -13.59
C LYS A 271 29.40 1.04 -14.47
N SER A 272 29.98 0.01 -13.87
CA SER A 272 30.49 -1.16 -14.60
C SER A 272 29.37 -2.18 -14.87
N LYS A 273 29.02 -2.36 -16.14
CA LYS A 273 28.03 -3.37 -16.55
C LYS A 273 28.48 -4.80 -16.19
N ALA A 274 29.78 -5.08 -16.28
CA ALA A 274 30.35 -6.38 -15.92
C ALA A 274 30.19 -6.67 -14.41
N LEU A 275 30.46 -5.69 -13.55
CA LEU A 275 30.26 -5.84 -12.10
C LEU A 275 28.78 -6.06 -11.76
N LEU A 276 27.89 -5.34 -12.42
CA LEU A 276 26.45 -5.49 -12.22
C LEU A 276 25.95 -6.88 -12.64
N ILE A 277 26.39 -7.37 -13.80
CA ILE A 277 26.06 -8.73 -14.26
C ILE A 277 26.62 -9.76 -13.28
N MET A 278 27.86 -9.60 -12.82
CA MET A 278 28.47 -10.52 -11.84
C MET A 278 27.68 -10.55 -10.52
N ILE A 279 27.32 -9.40 -9.96
CA ILE A 279 26.50 -9.32 -8.73
C ILE A 279 25.12 -9.93 -8.95
N ALA A 280 24.49 -9.68 -10.10
CA ALA A 280 23.19 -10.26 -10.43
C ALA A 280 23.28 -11.80 -10.52
N THR A 281 24.32 -12.32 -11.18
CA THR A 281 24.56 -13.77 -11.31
C THR A 281 24.82 -14.41 -9.96
N ILE A 282 25.71 -13.85 -9.13
CA ILE A 282 25.99 -14.35 -7.77
C ILE A 282 24.74 -14.29 -6.91
N GLY A 283 23.98 -13.19 -6.97
CA GLY A 283 22.73 -13.04 -6.23
C GLY A 283 21.68 -14.08 -6.63
N LEU A 284 21.57 -14.38 -7.92
CA LEU A 284 20.67 -15.43 -8.42
C LEU A 284 21.09 -16.83 -7.94
N PHE A 285 22.39 -17.15 -7.97
CA PHE A 285 22.90 -18.42 -7.44
C PHE A 285 22.70 -18.54 -5.93
N ALA A 286 22.97 -17.47 -5.17
CA ALA A 286 22.75 -17.43 -3.73
C ALA A 286 21.27 -17.62 -3.39
N LEU A 287 20.37 -17.01 -4.15
CA LEU A 287 18.93 -17.20 -4.01
C LEU A 287 18.51 -18.63 -4.35
N PHE A 288 19.04 -19.20 -5.43
CA PHE A 288 18.76 -20.59 -5.81
C PHE A 288 19.19 -21.57 -4.70
N ALA A 289 20.37 -21.34 -4.11
CA ALA A 289 20.90 -22.16 -3.02
C ALA A 289 20.12 -21.97 -1.69
N MET A 290 19.84 -20.72 -1.30
CA MET A 290 19.15 -20.41 -0.04
C MET A 290 17.65 -20.71 -0.08
N ALA A 291 17.02 -20.68 -1.26
CA ALA A 291 15.59 -20.94 -1.40
C ALA A 291 15.23 -22.43 -1.26
N GLY A 292 16.20 -23.33 -1.00
CA GLY A 292 15.94 -24.73 -0.64
C GLY A 292 14.98 -25.44 -1.61
N ILE A 293 15.14 -25.20 -2.91
CA ILE A 293 14.16 -25.56 -3.95
C ILE A 293 13.90 -27.07 -4.01
N SER A 294 14.86 -27.89 -3.58
CA SER A 294 14.76 -29.36 -3.58
C SER A 294 13.79 -29.94 -2.54
N ASP A 295 13.60 -29.28 -1.39
CA ASP A 295 12.84 -29.84 -0.25
C ASP A 295 11.51 -29.11 0.02
N ARG A 296 11.07 -28.25 -0.91
CA ARG A 296 9.82 -27.50 -0.76
C ARG A 296 8.61 -28.44 -0.87
N GLN A 297 7.98 -28.75 0.26
CA GLN A 297 6.59 -29.21 0.28
C GLN A 297 5.69 -28.05 -0.19
N SER A 298 5.04 -28.21 -1.34
CA SER A 298 4.31 -27.13 -1.97
C SER A 298 2.96 -26.91 -1.27
N GLY A 299 2.69 -25.68 -0.81
CA GLY A 299 1.54 -25.39 0.05
C GLY A 299 0.21 -25.10 -0.64
N GLY A 300 -0.46 -26.16 -1.07
CA GLY A 300 -1.88 -26.35 -0.76
C GLY A 300 -1.97 -27.41 0.34
N ALA A 301 -3.03 -27.42 1.16
CA ALA A 301 -3.20 -28.45 2.21
C ALA A 301 -3.26 -29.91 1.68
N ALA A 302 -3.12 -30.13 0.36
CA ALA A 302 -3.06 -31.41 -0.32
C ALA A 302 -2.12 -31.42 -1.55
N GLU A 303 -1.30 -30.39 -1.80
CA GLU A 303 -0.44 -30.34 -3.00
C GLU A 303 0.91 -31.02 -2.77
N GLU A 304 0.96 -32.34 -2.92
CA GLU A 304 2.22 -33.10 -2.90
C GLU A 304 3.08 -32.80 -4.14
N GLY A 305 3.95 -31.81 -4.05
CA GLY A 305 5.09 -31.61 -4.96
C GLY A 305 5.07 -30.32 -5.79
N ILE A 306 6.25 -29.96 -6.31
CA ILE A 306 6.46 -28.75 -7.13
C ILE A 306 5.54 -28.73 -8.36
N ASP A 307 5.24 -29.90 -8.92
CA ASP A 307 4.37 -30.05 -10.09
C ASP A 307 2.90 -29.73 -9.77
N ALA A 308 2.40 -30.10 -8.58
CA ALA A 308 1.03 -29.81 -8.17
C ALA A 308 0.79 -28.29 -8.06
N SER A 309 1.67 -27.56 -7.35
CA SER A 309 1.55 -26.10 -7.20
C SER A 309 1.79 -25.31 -8.49
N ALA A 310 2.60 -25.84 -9.41
CA ALA A 310 2.76 -25.23 -10.73
C ALA A 310 1.52 -25.42 -11.59
N MET A 311 0.95 -26.64 -11.60
CA MET A 311 -0.28 -26.95 -12.33
C MET A 311 -1.49 -26.20 -11.76
N GLY A 312 -1.63 -26.07 -10.44
CA GLY A 312 -2.68 -25.28 -9.80
C GLY A 312 -2.71 -23.82 -10.29
N ARG A 313 -1.54 -23.19 -10.50
CA ARG A 313 -1.47 -21.84 -11.08
C ARG A 313 -1.89 -21.82 -12.55
N LEU A 314 -1.47 -22.81 -13.35
CA LEU A 314 -1.86 -22.89 -14.75
C LEU A 314 -3.38 -23.04 -14.90
N TYR A 315 -4.01 -23.87 -14.06
CA TYR A 315 -5.46 -24.01 -14.01
C TYR A 315 -6.15 -22.71 -13.57
N ALA A 316 -5.59 -22.01 -12.58
CA ALA A 316 -6.09 -20.70 -12.16
C ALA A 316 -5.97 -19.62 -13.24
N TRP A 317 -4.89 -19.63 -14.03
CA TRP A 317 -4.71 -18.70 -15.15
C TRP A 317 -5.64 -19.00 -16.31
N GLU A 318 -5.85 -20.28 -16.62
CA GLU A 318 -6.82 -20.70 -17.62
C GLU A 318 -8.25 -20.32 -17.21
N ALA A 319 -8.61 -20.55 -15.94
CA ALA A 319 -9.89 -20.14 -15.37
C ALA A 319 -10.07 -18.61 -15.47
N ALA A 320 -9.06 -17.84 -15.08
CA ALA A 320 -9.07 -16.37 -15.18
C ALA A 320 -9.27 -15.89 -16.62
N PHE A 321 -8.62 -16.55 -17.58
CA PHE A 321 -8.75 -16.22 -19.00
C PHE A 321 -10.15 -16.53 -19.52
N LYS A 322 -10.72 -17.70 -19.18
CA LYS A 322 -12.09 -18.06 -19.56
C LYS A 322 -13.14 -17.13 -18.94
N MET A 323 -12.97 -16.73 -17.68
CA MET A 323 -13.81 -15.71 -17.04
C MET A 323 -13.84 -14.39 -17.84
N ALA A 324 -12.70 -13.98 -18.37
CA ALA A 324 -12.60 -12.78 -19.20
C ALA A 324 -13.12 -13.00 -20.63
N LEU A 325 -13.06 -14.20 -21.18
CA LEU A 325 -13.70 -14.51 -22.48
C LEU A 325 -15.23 -14.40 -22.38
N ASP A 326 -15.81 -14.92 -21.30
CA ASP A 326 -17.26 -14.88 -21.09
C ASP A 326 -17.73 -13.46 -20.72
N ASN A 327 -16.89 -12.67 -20.04
CA ASN A 327 -17.19 -11.28 -19.66
C ASN A 327 -16.07 -10.30 -20.09
N PRO A 328 -15.92 -9.98 -21.39
CA PRO A 328 -14.75 -9.25 -21.92
C PRO A 328 -14.53 -7.84 -21.37
N LEU A 329 -15.61 -7.14 -21.00
CA LEU A 329 -15.54 -5.72 -20.62
C LEU A 329 -15.42 -5.50 -19.12
N THR A 330 -16.07 -6.35 -18.32
CA THR A 330 -16.21 -6.16 -16.86
C THR A 330 -15.62 -7.31 -16.05
N GLY A 331 -15.26 -8.43 -16.69
CA GLY A 331 -14.90 -9.65 -15.98
C GLY A 331 -16.06 -10.18 -15.12
N VAL A 332 -15.75 -11.09 -14.21
CA VAL A 332 -16.72 -11.63 -13.24
C VAL A 332 -17.00 -10.68 -12.07
N GLY A 333 -16.29 -9.55 -12.01
CA GLY A 333 -16.41 -8.48 -11.02
C GLY A 333 -15.42 -8.59 -9.85
N LEU A 334 -15.31 -7.50 -9.08
CA LEU A 334 -14.36 -7.38 -7.96
C LEU A 334 -14.57 -8.48 -6.91
N ASN A 335 -13.48 -9.12 -6.48
CA ASN A 335 -13.48 -10.18 -5.46
C ASN A 335 -14.40 -11.38 -5.77
N ASN A 336 -14.58 -11.69 -7.06
CA ASN A 336 -15.41 -12.79 -7.54
C ASN A 336 -14.61 -13.96 -8.12
N PHE A 337 -13.28 -13.86 -8.25
CA PHE A 337 -12.47 -14.93 -8.82
C PHE A 337 -12.74 -16.28 -8.15
N TYR A 338 -12.62 -16.34 -6.81
CA TYR A 338 -12.82 -17.59 -6.07
C TYR A 338 -14.24 -18.16 -6.16
N ALA A 339 -15.25 -17.29 -6.23
CA ALA A 339 -16.64 -17.72 -6.38
C ALA A 339 -16.91 -18.35 -7.75
N ASN A 340 -16.09 -18.01 -8.75
CA ASN A 340 -16.22 -18.51 -10.12
C ASN A 340 -15.22 -19.62 -10.43
N TYR A 341 -14.14 -19.78 -9.66
CA TYR A 341 -13.04 -20.69 -10.00
C TYR A 341 -13.50 -22.11 -10.34
N PHE A 342 -14.41 -22.70 -9.55
CA PHE A 342 -14.98 -24.02 -9.80
C PHE A 342 -15.58 -24.18 -11.22
N PHE A 343 -16.27 -23.16 -11.73
CA PHE A 343 -16.99 -23.25 -13.01
C PHE A 343 -16.08 -23.11 -14.22
N TYR A 344 -14.93 -22.44 -14.05
CA TYR A 344 -14.01 -22.11 -15.15
C TYR A 344 -12.72 -22.93 -15.12
N SER A 345 -12.38 -23.52 -13.98
CA SER A 345 -11.18 -24.35 -13.86
C SER A 345 -11.28 -25.60 -14.72
N PRO A 346 -10.26 -25.94 -15.51
CA PRO A 346 -10.20 -27.19 -16.26
C PRO A 346 -10.05 -28.42 -15.34
N HIS A 347 -9.66 -28.22 -14.09
CA HIS A 347 -9.44 -29.28 -13.11
C HIS A 347 -9.93 -28.85 -11.73
N TRP A 348 -10.67 -29.72 -11.05
CA TRP A 348 -11.15 -29.49 -9.69
C TRP A 348 -10.66 -30.59 -8.76
N ASP A 349 -9.82 -30.22 -7.81
CA ASP A 349 -9.24 -31.08 -6.77
C ASP A 349 -9.95 -30.93 -5.41
N GLY A 350 -11.14 -30.31 -5.40
CA GLY A 350 -11.91 -30.09 -4.17
C GLY A 350 -11.62 -28.77 -3.47
N LEU A 351 -10.67 -27.95 -3.96
CA LEU A 351 -10.32 -26.68 -3.34
C LEU A 351 -10.12 -25.53 -4.35
N ASN A 352 -10.33 -24.32 -3.83
CA ASN A 352 -10.12 -23.09 -4.57
C ASN A 352 -8.63 -22.71 -4.58
N HIS A 353 -8.10 -22.47 -5.78
CA HIS A 353 -6.71 -22.03 -5.96
C HIS A 353 -6.63 -20.53 -6.19
N ALA A 354 -5.64 -19.87 -5.59
CA ALA A 354 -5.40 -18.47 -5.84
C ALA A 354 -4.78 -18.27 -7.23
N VAL A 355 -5.14 -17.17 -7.91
CA VAL A 355 -4.57 -16.83 -9.23
C VAL A 355 -3.05 -16.74 -9.20
N HIS A 356 -2.49 -16.27 -8.08
CA HIS A 356 -1.06 -15.96 -7.92
C HIS A 356 -0.47 -15.19 -9.11
N SER A 357 -1.25 -14.27 -9.67
CA SER A 357 -0.82 -13.35 -10.72
C SER A 357 -1.78 -12.16 -10.78
N THR A 358 -1.25 -10.96 -10.60
CA THR A 358 -2.01 -9.72 -10.62
C THR A 358 -2.61 -9.49 -11.99
N TRP A 359 -1.92 -9.89 -13.06
CA TRP A 359 -2.37 -9.73 -14.44
C TRP A 359 -3.63 -10.56 -14.70
N PHE A 360 -3.59 -11.86 -14.37
CA PHE A 360 -4.74 -12.74 -14.51
C PHE A 360 -5.84 -12.40 -13.51
N GLY A 361 -5.52 -11.93 -12.30
CA GLY A 361 -6.52 -11.51 -11.31
C GLY A 361 -7.30 -10.28 -11.78
N VAL A 362 -6.59 -9.26 -12.27
CA VAL A 362 -7.24 -8.07 -12.87
C VAL A 362 -8.02 -8.47 -14.12
N LEU A 363 -7.47 -9.32 -14.98
CA LEU A 363 -8.15 -9.83 -16.18
C LEU A 363 -9.49 -10.51 -15.83
N ALA A 364 -9.48 -11.44 -14.87
CA ALA A 364 -10.68 -12.16 -14.47
C ALA A 364 -11.75 -11.23 -13.88
N GLU A 365 -11.35 -10.29 -13.03
CA GLU A 365 -12.29 -9.47 -12.25
C GLU A 365 -12.71 -8.17 -12.93
N THR A 366 -12.00 -7.72 -13.97
CA THR A 366 -12.30 -6.48 -14.71
C THR A 366 -12.30 -6.63 -16.24
N GLY A 367 -12.07 -7.83 -16.77
CA GLY A 367 -12.05 -8.10 -18.20
C GLY A 367 -10.80 -7.57 -18.91
N PHE A 368 -10.79 -7.72 -20.24
CA PHE A 368 -9.70 -7.21 -21.09
C PHE A 368 -9.60 -5.68 -21.02
N LEU A 369 -10.74 -4.99 -20.97
CA LEU A 369 -10.76 -3.53 -20.87
C LEU A 369 -10.11 -3.06 -19.56
N GLY A 370 -10.46 -3.65 -18.44
CA GLY A 370 -9.85 -3.34 -17.15
C GLY A 370 -8.35 -3.63 -17.13
N LEU A 371 -7.90 -4.76 -17.70
CA LEU A 371 -6.48 -5.08 -17.81
C LEU A 371 -5.70 -4.05 -18.67
N ILE A 372 -6.25 -3.63 -19.81
CA ILE A 372 -5.62 -2.62 -20.68
C ILE A 372 -5.42 -1.31 -19.91
N ILE A 373 -6.46 -0.84 -19.21
CA ILE A 373 -6.36 0.38 -18.41
C ILE A 373 -5.39 0.20 -17.23
N PHE A 374 -5.37 -0.97 -16.60
CA PHE A 374 -4.41 -1.27 -15.54
C PHE A 374 -2.96 -1.19 -16.05
N ILE A 375 -2.67 -1.75 -17.22
CA ILE A 375 -1.35 -1.62 -17.87
C ILE A 375 -1.05 -0.15 -18.19
N ALA A 376 -2.03 0.63 -18.67
CA ALA A 376 -1.85 2.05 -18.92
C ALA A 376 -1.49 2.84 -17.64
N ILE A 377 -2.08 2.50 -16.48
CA ILE A 377 -1.68 3.05 -15.18
C ILE A 377 -0.20 2.75 -14.93
N ILE A 378 0.21 1.49 -15.04
CA ILE A 378 1.60 1.07 -14.79
C ILE A 378 2.58 1.84 -15.68
N VAL A 379 2.30 1.91 -16.99
CA VAL A 379 3.13 2.65 -17.95
C VAL A 379 3.19 4.14 -17.61
N SER A 380 2.05 4.75 -17.25
CA SER A 380 1.98 6.15 -16.83
C SER A 380 2.84 6.41 -15.59
N LEU A 381 2.81 5.53 -14.59
CA LEU A 381 3.60 5.65 -13.36
C LEU A 381 5.11 5.49 -13.63
N ILE A 382 5.51 4.54 -14.48
CA ILE A 382 6.90 4.37 -14.89
C ILE A 382 7.41 5.62 -15.61
N LYS A 383 6.65 6.13 -16.57
CA LYS A 383 7.00 7.33 -17.33
C LYS A 383 7.13 8.55 -16.40
N THR A 384 6.13 8.79 -15.57
CA THR A 384 6.12 9.89 -14.59
C THR A 384 7.31 9.80 -13.64
N SER A 385 7.61 8.61 -13.14
CA SER A 385 8.75 8.39 -12.22
C SER A 385 10.09 8.66 -12.90
N LYS A 386 10.28 8.18 -14.14
CA LYS A 386 11.49 8.42 -14.93
C LYS A 386 11.70 9.90 -15.24
N GLU A 387 10.63 10.59 -15.66
CA GLU A 387 10.67 12.03 -15.92
C GLU A 387 11.00 12.82 -14.65
N THR A 388 10.37 12.48 -13.53
CA THR A 388 10.65 13.09 -12.22
C THR A 388 12.11 12.91 -11.82
N LEU A 389 12.65 11.69 -11.95
CA LEU A 389 14.06 11.41 -11.68
C LEU A 389 15.01 12.19 -12.60
N ALA A 390 14.70 12.27 -13.90
CA ALA A 390 15.51 13.00 -14.86
C ALA A 390 15.55 14.52 -14.60
N VAL A 391 14.47 15.10 -14.06
CA VAL A 391 14.46 16.50 -13.62
C VAL A 391 15.30 16.67 -12.35
N LEU A 392 15.14 15.79 -11.35
CA LEU A 392 15.89 15.85 -10.11
C LEU A 392 17.40 15.67 -10.31
N ASP A 393 17.82 14.83 -11.26
CA ASP A 393 19.24 14.65 -11.61
C ASP A 393 19.87 15.93 -12.20
N LYS A 394 19.08 16.80 -12.83
CA LYS A 394 19.55 18.08 -13.38
C LYS A 394 19.63 19.18 -12.33
N GLN A 395 18.78 19.15 -11.30
CA GLN A 395 18.72 20.19 -10.26
C GLN A 395 19.89 20.12 -9.26
N GLY A 396 20.55 18.97 -9.15
CA GLY A 396 21.73 18.83 -8.29
C GLY A 396 21.40 18.97 -6.78
N PRO A 397 22.32 19.49 -5.95
CA PRO A 397 22.17 19.53 -4.49
C PRO A 397 21.25 20.64 -3.95
N SER A 398 20.49 21.32 -4.82
CA SER A 398 19.59 22.43 -4.44
C SER A 398 18.31 21.96 -3.73
N VAL A 399 17.97 20.68 -3.84
CA VAL A 399 16.80 20.06 -3.21
C VAL A 399 17.20 19.19 -2.02
N SER A 400 16.28 19.03 -1.07
CA SER A 400 16.51 18.13 0.06
C SER A 400 16.84 16.70 -0.40
N PRO A 401 17.84 16.01 0.18
CA PRO A 401 18.26 14.67 -0.26
C PRO A 401 17.15 13.62 -0.11
N TYR A 402 16.13 13.90 0.71
CA TYR A 402 14.97 13.04 0.88
C TYR A 402 14.09 12.99 -0.38
N LEU A 403 14.05 14.05 -1.19
CA LEU A 403 13.23 14.11 -2.40
C LEU A 403 13.73 13.14 -3.51
N PRO A 404 15.00 13.21 -3.97
CA PRO A 404 15.51 12.25 -4.96
C PRO A 404 15.62 10.83 -4.40
N ALA A 405 15.89 10.66 -3.10
CA ALA A 405 15.84 9.34 -2.49
C ALA A 405 14.43 8.73 -2.57
N THR A 406 13.40 9.48 -2.18
CA THR A 406 12.03 8.97 -2.22
C THR A 406 11.56 8.74 -3.66
N ALA A 407 11.93 9.61 -4.62
CA ALA A 407 11.63 9.41 -6.03
C ALA A 407 12.27 8.12 -6.59
N LEU A 408 13.52 7.82 -6.23
CA LEU A 408 14.18 6.60 -6.65
C LEU A 408 13.57 5.37 -5.97
N ALA A 409 13.24 5.46 -4.69
CA ALA A 409 12.53 4.41 -3.95
C ALA A 409 11.16 4.09 -4.57
N VAL A 410 10.38 5.11 -4.95
CA VAL A 410 9.07 4.92 -5.59
C VAL A 410 9.24 4.27 -6.96
N TYR A 411 10.20 4.72 -7.77
CA TYR A 411 10.48 4.10 -9.07
C TYR A 411 10.88 2.63 -8.92
N ALA A 412 11.84 2.33 -8.03
CA ALA A 412 12.26 0.97 -7.76
C ALA A 412 11.12 0.12 -7.17
N GLY A 413 10.30 0.70 -6.30
CA GLY A 413 9.11 0.07 -5.72
C GLY A 413 8.07 -0.30 -6.77
N VAL A 414 7.78 0.58 -7.73
CA VAL A 414 6.89 0.27 -8.86
C VAL A 414 7.42 -0.92 -9.66
N ILE A 415 8.71 -0.93 -10.01
CA ILE A 415 9.32 -2.04 -10.75
C ILE A 415 9.28 -3.33 -9.92
N GLY A 416 9.61 -3.27 -8.63
CA GLY A 416 9.52 -4.40 -7.71
C GLY A 416 8.09 -4.97 -7.61
N THR A 417 7.09 -4.11 -7.49
CA THR A 417 5.67 -4.49 -7.44
C THR A 417 5.20 -5.13 -8.74
N ILE A 418 5.66 -4.67 -9.91
CA ILE A 418 5.35 -5.28 -11.21
C ILE A 418 5.92 -6.70 -11.28
N VAL A 419 7.21 -6.87 -10.93
CA VAL A 419 7.87 -8.18 -10.98
C VAL A 419 7.24 -9.14 -9.97
N SER A 420 7.00 -8.68 -8.75
CA SER A 420 6.35 -9.48 -7.71
C SER A 420 4.90 -9.81 -8.06
N GLY A 421 4.17 -8.85 -8.63
CA GLY A 421 2.78 -8.98 -9.08
C GLY A 421 2.58 -10.00 -10.19
N THR A 422 3.62 -10.39 -10.92
CA THR A 422 3.52 -11.54 -11.85
C THR A 422 3.26 -12.86 -11.13
N PHE A 423 3.68 -12.98 -9.87
CA PHE A 423 3.57 -14.19 -9.05
C PHE A 423 2.59 -14.06 -7.86
N LEU A 424 1.95 -12.90 -7.70
CA LEU A 424 1.07 -12.55 -6.57
C LEU A 424 -0.19 -11.84 -7.06
N THR A 425 -1.32 -11.97 -6.34
CA THR A 425 -2.62 -11.38 -6.74
C THR A 425 -2.92 -10.08 -5.98
N GLN A 426 -2.47 -8.94 -6.51
CA GLN A 426 -2.37 -7.69 -5.73
C GLN A 426 -2.84 -6.44 -6.51
N GLY A 427 -3.70 -6.63 -7.53
CA GLY A 427 -4.21 -5.53 -8.38
C GLY A 427 -5.19 -4.59 -7.68
N PHE A 428 -5.87 -5.07 -6.63
CA PHE A 428 -6.92 -4.32 -5.91
C PHE A 428 -6.52 -3.95 -4.49
N THR A 429 -5.23 -4.03 -4.17
CA THR A 429 -4.69 -3.80 -2.81
C THR A 429 -3.77 -2.58 -2.77
N TRP A 430 -3.42 -2.14 -1.56
CA TRP A 430 -2.70 -0.90 -1.28
C TRP A 430 -1.40 -0.61 -2.07
N PRO A 431 -0.46 -1.56 -2.32
CA PRO A 431 0.89 -1.24 -2.81
C PRO A 431 0.93 -0.33 -4.04
N ILE A 432 0.19 -0.70 -5.09
CA ILE A 432 0.24 0.02 -6.36
C ILE A 432 -0.34 1.43 -6.22
N TYR A 433 -1.38 1.60 -5.40
CA TYR A 433 -2.04 2.89 -5.24
C TYR A 433 -1.26 3.82 -4.30
N ILE A 434 -0.57 3.32 -3.27
CA ILE A 434 0.35 4.13 -2.46
C ILE A 434 1.52 4.62 -3.33
N LEU A 435 2.12 3.73 -4.14
CA LEU A 435 3.18 4.11 -5.07
C LEU A 435 2.69 5.11 -6.12
N ALA A 436 1.46 4.94 -6.63
CA ALA A 436 0.85 5.90 -7.55
C ALA A 436 0.69 7.28 -6.91
N ALA A 437 0.16 7.34 -5.69
CA ALA A 437 0.00 8.59 -4.96
C ALA A 437 1.34 9.30 -4.73
N LEU A 438 2.36 8.56 -4.28
CA LEU A 438 3.69 9.10 -4.06
C LEU A 438 4.35 9.55 -5.37
N CYS A 439 4.27 8.74 -6.44
CA CYS A 439 4.77 9.08 -7.76
C CYS A 439 4.21 10.43 -8.26
N ILE A 440 2.89 10.58 -8.16
CA ILE A 440 2.19 11.80 -8.58
C ILE A 440 2.57 13.00 -7.70
N SER A 441 2.64 12.83 -6.38
CA SER A 441 3.07 13.89 -5.46
C SER A 441 4.50 14.37 -5.72
N LEU A 442 5.42 13.43 -5.94
CA LEU A 442 6.83 13.75 -6.17
C LEU A 442 7.00 14.49 -7.48
N SER A 443 6.29 14.06 -8.54
CA SER A 443 6.26 14.78 -9.82
C SER A 443 5.79 16.23 -9.65
N ARG A 444 4.69 16.46 -8.92
CA ARG A 444 4.19 17.81 -8.65
C ARG A 444 5.21 18.66 -7.88
N ILE A 445 5.80 18.12 -6.82
CA ILE A 445 6.79 18.83 -6.00
C ILE A 445 7.98 19.22 -6.88
N THR A 446 8.54 18.27 -7.62
CA THR A 446 9.68 18.50 -8.52
C THR A 446 9.36 19.54 -9.61
N GLN A 447 8.17 19.52 -10.20
CA GLN A 447 7.76 20.52 -11.19
C GLN A 447 7.64 21.93 -10.61
N LYS A 448 7.08 22.08 -9.39
CA LYS A 448 7.02 23.38 -8.70
C LYS A 448 8.43 23.98 -8.51
N TYR A 449 9.41 23.17 -8.10
CA TYR A 449 10.80 23.63 -7.96
C TYR A 449 11.43 24.04 -9.29
N SER A 450 11.23 23.26 -10.36
CA SER A 450 11.79 23.60 -11.68
C SER A 450 11.20 24.88 -12.27
N GLN A 451 9.95 25.22 -11.95
CA GLN A 451 9.34 26.48 -12.38
C GLN A 451 9.87 27.68 -11.60
N ILE A 452 10.09 27.54 -10.29
CA ILE A 452 10.67 28.61 -9.45
C ILE A 452 12.09 28.95 -9.92
N GLU A 453 12.91 27.94 -10.19
CA GLU A 453 14.31 28.12 -10.65
C GLU A 453 14.43 28.79 -12.03
N LYS A 454 13.43 28.63 -12.91
CA LYS A 454 13.37 29.33 -14.21
C LYS A 454 12.88 30.78 -14.11
N SER A 455 12.25 31.15 -13.00
CA SER A 455 11.69 32.48 -12.76
C SER A 455 12.61 33.41 -11.98
N GLN A 456 13.71 32.86 -11.44
CA GLN A 456 14.84 33.58 -10.85
C GLN A 456 15.94 33.72 -11.91
#